data_AF-A0A3D4QXF7-F1
#
_entry.id   AF-A0A3D4QXF7-F1
#
_cell.length_a   1.000
_cell.length_b   1.000
_cell.length_c   1.000
_cell.angle_alpha   90.00
_cell.angle_beta   90.00
_cell.angle_gamma   90.00
#
_symmetry.space_group_name_H-M   'P 1'
#
loop_
_entity.id
_entity.type
_entity.pdbx_description
1 polymer ?
#
loop_
_entity_poly.entity_id
_entity_poly.type
_entity_poly.pdbx_seq_one_letter_code
_entity_poly.pdbx_strand_id
1 'polypeptide(L)'
;RQLALYKKLHQVAIELNKAWYKAFAGTYSDDLIVFIALLGFMNHFKSVEDIKKDLDMQGEYFNAYCCEHLAEHFKQMRNGRHIPTLPIDAVTDTDLSNGFVINRRGAKVFFDIDRQPLLEIKNGHQTFHVLSVGLSKEMIPVVTIVEEDEVKCYRIPRELSEWAMTLVGLANMGENVFPSKVVFSRTNAGYFANIL
;
A
#
# COMPACT_ATOMS: atom_id res chain seq x y z
N ARG A 1 6.91 -37.07 18.67
CA ARG A 1 5.49 -36.65 18.82
C ARG A 1 5.30 -35.14 18.58
N GLN A 2 6.06 -34.27 19.25
CA GLN A 2 5.93 -32.81 19.11
C GLN A 2 6.26 -32.28 17.69
N LEU A 3 7.36 -32.72 17.07
CA LEU A 3 7.71 -32.33 15.71
C LEU A 3 6.58 -32.59 14.70
N ALA A 4 5.92 -33.74 14.80
CA ALA A 4 4.79 -34.06 13.94
C ALA A 4 3.59 -33.13 14.15
N LEU A 5 3.39 -32.59 15.36
CA LEU A 5 2.36 -31.60 15.64
C LEU A 5 2.70 -30.25 15.00
N TYR A 6 3.95 -29.79 15.12
CA TYR A 6 4.40 -28.57 14.44
C TYR A 6 4.22 -28.66 12.92
N LYS A 7 4.54 -29.79 12.31
CA LYS A 7 4.33 -30.01 10.87
C LYS A 7 2.86 -29.99 10.45
N LYS A 8 1.99 -30.63 11.23
CA LYS A 8 0.53 -30.56 10.99
C LYS A 8 0.00 -29.14 11.15
N LEU A 9 0.52 -28.42 12.15
CA LEU A 9 0.13 -27.03 12.39
C LEU A 9 0.66 -26.12 11.28
N HIS A 10 1.87 -26.33 10.77
CA HIS A 10 2.38 -25.65 9.57
C HIS A 10 1.47 -25.90 8.36
N GLN A 11 1.05 -27.15 8.12
CA GLN A 11 0.15 -27.47 7.01
C GLN A 11 -1.20 -26.73 7.13
N VAL A 12 -1.85 -26.79 8.29
CA VAL A 12 -3.16 -26.12 8.49
C VAL A 12 -3.01 -24.61 8.49
N ALA A 13 -2.07 -24.12 9.28
CA ALA A 13 -1.88 -22.70 9.49
C ALA A 13 -1.35 -22.07 8.21
N ILE A 14 -0.29 -22.55 7.57
CA ILE A 14 0.41 -21.85 6.47
C ILE A 14 -0.03 -22.35 5.09
N GLU A 15 -0.04 -23.66 4.85
CA GLU A 15 -0.26 -24.21 3.49
C GLU A 15 -1.74 -24.19 3.07
N LEU A 16 -2.65 -24.49 4.00
CA LEU A 16 -4.09 -24.56 3.71
C LEU A 16 -4.82 -23.23 3.90
N ASN A 17 -4.34 -22.36 4.79
CA ASN A 17 -4.94 -21.06 5.01
C ASN A 17 -4.48 -20.05 3.94
N LYS A 18 -5.37 -19.71 3.01
CA LYS A 18 -5.09 -18.71 1.97
C LYS A 18 -5.37 -17.27 2.39
N ALA A 19 -5.82 -17.03 3.63
CA ALA A 19 -6.32 -15.73 4.09
C ALA A 19 -5.33 -14.94 4.96
N TRP A 20 -4.10 -15.45 5.14
CA TRP A 20 -3.03 -14.80 5.92
C TRP A 20 -2.87 -13.34 5.64
N TYR A 21 -2.98 -12.99 4.37
CA TYR A 21 -2.83 -11.65 3.85
C TYR A 21 -3.67 -10.60 4.60
N LYS A 22 -4.81 -10.98 5.19
CA LYS A 22 -5.66 -10.09 6.00
C LYS A 22 -5.12 -9.83 7.42
N ALA A 23 -4.36 -10.76 7.99
CA ALA A 23 -3.77 -10.67 9.33
C ALA A 23 -2.39 -9.99 9.32
N PHE A 24 -1.67 -10.06 8.19
CA PHE A 24 -0.34 -9.45 7.99
C PHE A 24 -0.35 -7.95 7.68
N ALA A 25 -1.52 -7.30 7.62
CA ALA A 25 -1.64 -5.91 7.21
C ALA A 25 -1.48 -4.89 8.36
N GLY A 26 -1.21 -5.35 9.59
CA GLY A 26 -1.08 -4.49 10.76
C GLY A 26 0.37 -4.33 11.22
N THR A 27 0.71 -3.19 11.79
CA THR A 27 2.04 -2.88 12.37
C THR A 27 2.38 -3.67 13.65
N TYR A 28 1.46 -4.53 14.11
CA TYR A 28 1.59 -5.35 15.32
C TYR A 28 1.63 -6.85 14.99
N SER A 29 2.13 -7.20 13.81
CA SER A 29 2.19 -8.57 13.29
C SER A 29 3.38 -9.38 13.82
N ASP A 30 4.27 -8.79 14.62
CA ASP A 30 5.52 -9.37 15.10
C ASP A 30 5.35 -10.78 15.68
N ASP A 31 4.46 -10.94 16.67
CA ASP A 31 4.23 -12.22 17.33
C ASP A 31 3.72 -13.29 16.35
N LEU A 32 2.91 -12.87 15.38
CA LEU A 32 2.37 -13.77 14.36
C LEU A 32 3.44 -14.18 13.34
N ILE A 33 4.31 -13.25 12.96
CA ILE A 33 5.45 -13.51 12.08
C ILE A 33 6.42 -14.47 12.76
N VAL A 34 6.74 -14.23 14.04
CA VAL A 34 7.59 -15.11 14.86
C VAL A 34 6.98 -16.50 14.95
N PHE A 35 5.66 -16.60 15.16
CA PHE A 35 4.96 -17.87 15.20
C PHE A 35 5.03 -18.63 13.86
N ILE A 36 4.84 -17.93 12.74
CA ILE A 36 4.94 -18.52 11.40
C ILE A 36 6.37 -18.96 11.08
N ALA A 37 7.36 -18.13 11.44
CA ALA A 37 8.77 -18.45 11.34
C ALA A 37 9.10 -19.70 12.17
N LEU A 38 8.56 -19.83 13.39
CA LEU A 38 8.71 -21.05 14.20
C LEU A 38 8.13 -22.27 13.50
N LEU A 39 6.93 -22.18 12.92
CA LEU A 39 6.34 -23.31 12.19
C LEU A 39 7.17 -23.70 10.96
N GLY A 40 7.65 -22.73 10.19
CA GLY A 40 8.53 -22.96 9.03
C GLY A 40 9.87 -23.58 9.45
N PHE A 41 10.47 -23.05 10.52
CA PHE A 41 11.69 -23.58 11.11
C PHE A 41 11.48 -25.02 11.60
N MET A 42 10.42 -25.33 12.34
CA MET A 42 10.18 -26.71 12.75
C MET A 42 9.88 -27.64 11.56
N ASN A 43 9.31 -27.13 10.48
CA ASN A 43 8.96 -27.94 9.31
C ASN A 43 10.19 -28.38 8.49
N HIS A 44 11.29 -27.62 8.50
CA HIS A 44 12.48 -27.95 7.71
C HIS A 44 13.22 -29.21 8.19
N PHE A 45 13.12 -29.55 9.49
CA PHE A 45 13.75 -30.75 10.04
C PHE A 45 13.04 -32.03 9.58
N LYS A 46 13.78 -33.07 9.16
CA LYS A 46 13.16 -34.33 8.74
C LYS A 46 12.81 -35.20 9.93
N SER A 47 13.67 -35.21 10.95
CA SER A 47 13.46 -35.97 12.18
C SER A 47 13.92 -35.22 13.44
N VAL A 48 13.69 -35.83 14.61
CA VAL A 48 14.12 -35.26 15.90
C VAL A 48 15.64 -35.34 16.05
N GLU A 49 16.26 -36.34 15.43
CA GLU A 49 17.71 -36.53 15.41
C GLU A 49 18.39 -35.38 14.66
N ASP A 50 17.76 -34.84 13.61
CA ASP A 50 18.29 -33.66 12.91
C ASP A 50 18.36 -32.42 13.82
N ILE A 51 17.35 -32.23 14.68
CA ILE A 51 17.33 -31.12 15.65
C ILE A 51 18.48 -31.28 16.66
N LYS A 52 18.76 -32.51 17.07
CA LYS A 52 19.77 -32.81 18.10
C LYS A 52 21.21 -32.66 17.64
N LYS A 53 21.49 -32.60 16.33
CA LYS A 53 22.86 -32.53 15.79
C LYS A 53 23.63 -31.31 16.31
N ASP A 54 22.97 -30.15 16.32
CA ASP A 54 23.55 -28.87 16.76
C ASP A 54 22.68 -28.21 17.83
N LEU A 55 22.27 -29.00 18.84
CA LEU A 55 21.23 -28.59 19.80
C LEU A 55 21.54 -27.24 20.46
N ASP A 56 22.80 -27.00 20.82
CA ASP A 56 23.25 -25.76 21.47
C ASP A 56 23.14 -24.54 20.56
N MET A 57 23.16 -24.74 19.23
CA MET A 57 23.06 -23.68 18.22
C MET A 57 21.65 -23.49 17.66
N GLN A 58 20.70 -24.40 17.94
CA GLN A 58 19.35 -24.30 17.37
C GLN A 58 18.64 -23.01 17.75
N GLY A 59 18.91 -22.48 18.95
CA GLY A 59 18.38 -21.17 19.38
C GLY A 59 18.88 -20.03 18.50
N GLU A 60 20.18 -20.02 18.18
CA GLU A 60 20.78 -19.01 17.32
C GLU A 60 20.29 -19.13 15.86
N TYR A 61 20.17 -20.35 15.35
CA TYR A 61 19.62 -20.58 14.01
C TYR A 61 18.18 -20.11 13.91
N PHE A 62 17.36 -20.39 14.94
CA PHE A 62 16.00 -19.90 14.98
C PHE A 62 15.94 -18.37 15.07
N ASN A 63 16.75 -17.76 15.93
CA ASN A 63 16.82 -16.30 16.07
C ASN A 63 17.21 -15.63 14.74
N ALA A 64 18.24 -16.13 14.06
CA ALA A 64 18.67 -15.62 12.75
C ALA A 64 17.55 -15.75 11.71
N TYR A 65 16.91 -16.92 11.63
CA TYR A 65 15.79 -17.19 10.72
C TYR A 65 14.59 -16.27 10.99
N CYS A 66 14.27 -16.04 12.26
CA CYS A 66 13.18 -15.17 12.68
C CYS A 66 13.47 -13.70 12.38
N CYS A 67 14.71 -13.24 12.65
CA CYS A 67 15.15 -11.89 12.30
C CYS A 67 15.10 -11.64 10.80
N GLU A 68 15.46 -12.62 9.97
CA GLU A 68 15.33 -12.53 8.51
C GLU A 68 13.86 -12.39 8.08
N HIS A 69 12.95 -13.19 8.64
CA HIS A 69 11.51 -13.12 8.35
C HIS A 69 10.88 -11.78 8.77
N LEU A 70 11.24 -11.28 9.95
CA LEU A 70 10.81 -9.96 10.42
C LEU A 70 11.36 -8.84 9.52
N ALA A 71 12.66 -8.90 9.19
CA ALA A 71 13.30 -7.92 8.34
C ALA A 71 12.69 -7.91 6.92
N GLU A 72 12.44 -9.09 6.34
CA GLU A 72 11.78 -9.21 5.05
C GLU A 72 10.35 -8.67 5.10
N HIS A 73 9.57 -9.04 6.12
CA HIS A 73 8.21 -8.55 6.30
C HIS A 73 8.14 -7.02 6.41
N PHE A 74 8.97 -6.42 7.28
CA PHE A 74 8.99 -4.97 7.45
C PHE A 74 9.61 -4.24 6.27
N LYS A 75 10.54 -4.86 5.54
CA LYS A 75 11.03 -4.35 4.26
C LYS A 75 9.91 -4.35 3.20
N GLN A 76 9.07 -5.39 3.15
CA GLN A 76 7.92 -5.45 2.26
C GLN A 76 6.85 -4.41 2.63
N MET A 77 6.54 -4.25 3.93
CA MET A 77 5.66 -3.18 4.42
C MET A 77 6.19 -1.78 4.06
N ARG A 78 7.47 -1.50 4.34
CA ARG A 78 8.10 -0.20 4.06
C ARG A 78 8.20 0.13 2.57
N ASN A 79 8.34 -0.89 1.71
CA ASN A 79 8.48 -0.71 0.26
C ASN A 79 7.13 -0.70 -0.48
N GLY A 80 5.99 -0.79 0.21
CA GLY A 80 4.65 -0.81 -0.40
C GLY A 80 4.40 -1.99 -1.36
N ARG A 81 5.33 -2.94 -1.47
CA ARG A 81 5.21 -4.13 -2.31
C ARG A 81 4.81 -5.28 -1.40
N HIS A 82 3.51 -5.58 -1.40
CA HIS A 82 2.86 -6.58 -0.55
C HIS A 82 2.62 -6.19 0.92
N ILE A 83 2.00 -5.02 1.15
CA ILE A 83 0.70 -5.16 1.82
C ILE A 83 -0.13 -5.91 0.78
N PRO A 84 -0.62 -7.13 1.03
CA PRO A 84 -1.69 -7.63 0.20
C PRO A 84 -2.77 -6.58 0.29
N THR A 85 -2.92 -5.83 -0.79
CA THR A 85 -3.84 -4.72 -0.92
C THR A 85 -5.15 -5.16 -0.28
N LEU A 86 -5.40 -4.69 0.95
CA LEU A 86 -6.70 -4.85 1.58
C LEU A 86 -7.68 -4.27 0.57
N PRO A 87 -8.73 -5.05 0.29
CA PRO A 87 -9.29 -5.24 -1.03
C PRO A 87 -9.38 -3.90 -1.73
N ILE A 88 -8.66 -3.76 -2.84
CA ILE A 88 -9.19 -2.89 -3.90
C ILE A 88 -10.60 -3.43 -4.08
N ASP A 89 -11.63 -2.64 -3.77
CA ASP A 89 -13.01 -3.04 -4.09
C ASP A 89 -12.94 -3.54 -5.52
N ALA A 90 -13.14 -4.85 -5.68
CA ALA A 90 -12.92 -5.48 -6.96
C ALA A 90 -13.85 -4.73 -7.89
N VAL A 91 -13.26 -4.07 -8.90
CA VAL A 91 -14.00 -3.29 -9.86
C VAL A 91 -15.12 -4.19 -10.35
N THR A 92 -16.35 -3.84 -10.01
CA THR A 92 -17.49 -4.71 -10.30
C THR A 92 -17.74 -4.71 -11.80
N ASP A 93 -18.44 -5.71 -12.33
CA ASP A 93 -18.88 -5.68 -13.73
C ASP A 93 -19.71 -4.41 -14.03
N THR A 94 -20.40 -3.87 -13.02
CA THR A 94 -21.11 -2.60 -13.10
C THR A 94 -20.15 -1.43 -13.25
N ASP A 95 -19.08 -1.37 -12.46
CA ASP A 95 -18.05 -0.33 -12.60
C ASP A 95 -17.36 -0.39 -13.97
N LEU A 96 -17.02 -1.60 -14.44
CA LEU A 96 -16.48 -1.83 -15.78
C LEU A 96 -17.44 -1.32 -16.87
N SER A 97 -18.75 -1.59 -16.72
CA SER A 97 -19.76 -1.11 -17.67
C SER A 97 -19.96 0.41 -17.65
N ASN A 98 -19.83 1.04 -16.47
CA ASN A 98 -19.95 2.48 -16.29
C ASN A 98 -18.69 3.24 -16.74
N GLY A 99 -17.54 2.56 -16.76
CA GLY A 99 -16.24 3.11 -17.16
C GLY A 99 -15.60 4.02 -16.10
N PHE A 100 -16.07 3.97 -14.85
CA PHE A 100 -15.51 4.74 -13.73
C PHE A 100 -15.67 3.99 -12.40
N VAL A 101 -14.89 4.41 -11.40
CA VAL A 101 -15.03 4.02 -9.98
C VAL A 101 -15.16 5.25 -9.11
N ILE A 102 -15.68 5.08 -7.89
CA ILE A 102 -15.66 6.11 -6.85
C ILE A 102 -14.44 5.89 -5.97
N ASN A 103 -13.59 6.90 -5.82
CA ASN A 103 -12.42 6.80 -4.95
C ASN A 103 -12.80 6.91 -3.46
N ARG A 104 -11.83 6.67 -2.56
CA ARG A 104 -12.04 6.72 -1.10
C ARG A 104 -12.50 8.10 -0.56
N ARG A 105 -12.39 9.16 -1.36
CA ARG A 105 -12.85 10.51 -1.02
C ARG A 105 -14.24 10.82 -1.57
N GLY A 106 -14.84 9.93 -2.37
CA GLY A 106 -16.16 10.12 -2.97
C GLY A 106 -16.13 10.69 -4.39
N ALA A 107 -14.96 10.88 -5.02
CA ALA A 107 -14.88 11.39 -6.38
C ALA A 107 -15.00 10.28 -7.43
N LYS A 108 -15.67 10.61 -8.53
CA LYS A 108 -15.68 9.82 -9.76
C LYS A 108 -14.30 9.85 -10.45
N VAL A 109 -13.72 8.67 -10.68
CA VAL A 109 -12.46 8.45 -11.37
C VAL A 109 -12.70 7.55 -12.57
N PHE A 110 -12.50 8.07 -13.78
CA PHE A 110 -12.66 7.29 -15.01
C PHE A 110 -11.48 6.34 -15.22
N PHE A 111 -11.72 5.18 -15.83
CA PHE A 111 -10.62 4.28 -16.22
C PHE A 111 -9.83 4.83 -17.39
N ASP A 112 -10.53 5.48 -18.32
CA ASP A 112 -9.91 6.23 -19.40
C ASP A 112 -9.56 7.63 -18.89
N ILE A 113 -8.26 7.89 -18.77
CA ILE A 113 -7.71 9.12 -18.21
C ILE A 113 -8.06 10.34 -19.06
N ASP A 114 -8.32 10.18 -20.36
CA ASP A 114 -8.70 11.29 -21.23
C ASP A 114 -10.13 11.78 -20.96
N ARG A 115 -10.98 10.94 -20.36
CA ARG A 115 -12.31 11.34 -19.86
C ARG A 115 -12.24 12.12 -18.55
N GLN A 116 -11.12 12.07 -17.85
CA GLN A 116 -10.96 12.82 -16.61
C GLN A 116 -10.76 14.32 -16.95
N PRO A 117 -11.52 15.24 -16.35
CA PRO A 117 -11.36 16.66 -16.60
C PRO A 117 -9.99 17.16 -16.13
N LEU A 118 -9.46 18.17 -16.82
CA LEU A 118 -8.25 18.87 -16.41
C LEU A 118 -8.63 20.02 -15.46
N LEU A 119 -7.93 20.16 -14.34
CA LEU A 119 -8.12 21.27 -13.42
C LEU A 119 -7.72 22.58 -14.10
N GLU A 120 -8.64 23.54 -14.15
CA GLU A 120 -8.35 24.86 -14.70
C GLU A 120 -7.54 25.70 -13.72
N ILE A 121 -6.23 25.79 -13.96
CA ILE A 121 -5.32 26.68 -13.24
C ILE A 121 -5.09 27.93 -14.10
N LYS A 122 -5.75 29.02 -13.72
CA LYS A 122 -5.64 30.36 -14.29
C LYS A 122 -4.30 30.98 -13.91
N ASN A 123 -3.85 31.95 -14.72
CA ASN A 123 -2.65 32.72 -14.41
C ASN A 123 -2.77 33.39 -13.03
N GLY A 124 -1.71 33.30 -12.23
CA GLY A 124 -1.70 33.73 -10.83
C GLY A 124 -1.76 32.54 -9.87
N HIS A 125 -2.44 32.72 -8.75
CA HIS A 125 -2.50 31.77 -7.64
C HIS A 125 -3.97 31.43 -7.34
N GLN A 126 -4.27 30.15 -7.22
CA GLN A 126 -5.59 29.65 -6.82
C GLN A 126 -5.43 28.66 -5.67
N THR A 127 -6.24 28.82 -4.63
CA THR A 127 -6.24 27.91 -3.49
C THR A 127 -7.41 26.95 -3.61
N PHE A 128 -7.13 25.66 -3.51
CA PHE A 128 -8.14 24.61 -3.51
C PHE A 128 -8.08 23.81 -2.22
N HIS A 129 -9.23 23.31 -1.77
CA HIS A 129 -9.28 22.32 -0.70
C HIS A 129 -9.10 20.92 -1.31
N VAL A 130 -7.90 20.36 -1.14
CA VAL A 130 -7.48 19.09 -1.73
C VAL A 130 -7.67 17.97 -0.71
N LEU A 131 -8.39 16.92 -1.11
CA LEU A 131 -8.69 15.75 -0.28
C LEU A 131 -7.69 14.60 -0.48
N SER A 132 -7.12 14.48 -1.67
CA SER A 132 -6.08 13.51 -2.00
C SER A 132 -5.36 13.87 -3.30
N VAL A 133 -4.10 13.46 -3.41
CA VAL A 133 -3.29 13.50 -4.63
C VAL A 133 -2.94 12.08 -5.03
N GLY A 134 -2.92 11.78 -6.33
CA GLY A 134 -2.66 10.46 -6.87
C GLY A 134 -2.04 10.48 -8.26
N LEU A 135 -1.82 9.28 -8.80
CA LEU A 135 -1.35 9.05 -10.17
C LEU A 135 -2.30 8.07 -10.85
N SER A 136 -2.61 8.32 -12.13
CA SER A 136 -3.33 7.35 -12.98
C SER A 136 -2.43 6.16 -13.33
N LYS A 137 -3.00 5.14 -14.00
CA LYS A 137 -2.22 3.99 -14.52
C LYS A 137 -1.14 4.43 -15.51
N GLU A 138 -1.40 5.47 -16.27
CA GLU A 138 -0.51 6.12 -17.24
C GLU A 138 0.42 7.15 -16.59
N MET A 139 0.53 7.14 -15.25
CA MET A 139 1.35 8.05 -14.46
C MET A 139 0.98 9.53 -14.65
N ILE A 140 -0.29 9.83 -14.95
CA ILE A 140 -0.78 11.20 -15.04
C ILE A 140 -1.19 11.68 -13.63
N PRO A 141 -0.69 12.83 -13.17
CA PRO A 141 -1.03 13.32 -11.84
C PRO A 141 -2.50 13.76 -11.77
N VAL A 142 -3.16 13.34 -10.69
CA VAL A 142 -4.56 13.64 -10.42
C VAL A 142 -4.74 14.16 -8.99
N VAL A 143 -5.74 15.01 -8.80
CA VAL A 143 -6.11 15.56 -7.49
C VAL A 143 -7.60 15.41 -7.28
N THR A 144 -8.00 15.09 -6.07
CA THR A 144 -9.40 15.13 -5.64
C THR A 144 -9.61 16.36 -4.78
N ILE A 145 -10.56 17.20 -5.16
CA ILE A 145 -10.87 18.47 -4.49
C ILE A 145 -12.35 18.54 -4.13
N VAL A 146 -12.67 19.44 -3.20
CA VAL A 146 -14.05 19.90 -3.00
C VAL A 146 -14.27 21.14 -3.87
N GLU A 147 -15.26 21.07 -4.74
CA GLU A 147 -15.70 22.18 -5.61
C GLU A 147 -17.22 22.27 -5.55
N GLU A 148 -17.75 23.44 -5.15
CA GLU A 148 -19.21 23.67 -5.05
C GLU A 148 -19.93 22.59 -4.22
N ASP A 149 -19.34 22.19 -3.09
CA ASP A 149 -19.80 21.12 -2.20
C ASP A 149 -19.81 19.70 -2.81
N GLU A 150 -19.31 19.53 -4.03
CA GLU A 150 -19.09 18.24 -4.67
C GLU A 150 -17.62 17.80 -4.62
N VAL A 151 -17.40 16.50 -4.46
CA VAL A 151 -16.06 15.90 -4.48
C VAL A 151 -15.72 15.45 -5.90
N LYS A 152 -14.75 16.11 -6.53
CA LYS A 152 -14.37 15.87 -7.93
C LYS A 152 -12.90 15.52 -8.06
N CYS A 153 -12.59 14.62 -8.98
CA CYS A 153 -11.23 14.27 -9.36
C CYS A 153 -10.86 15.00 -10.65
N TYR A 154 -9.67 15.57 -10.71
CA TYR A 154 -9.14 16.27 -11.86
C TYR A 154 -7.74 15.78 -12.19
N ARG A 155 -7.41 15.72 -13.48
CA ARG A 155 -6.02 15.74 -13.92
C ARG A 155 -5.42 17.10 -13.58
N ILE A 156 -4.13 17.10 -13.26
CA ILE A 156 -3.35 18.34 -13.18
C ILE A 156 -2.25 18.32 -14.27
N PRO A 157 -1.66 19.48 -14.58
CA PRO A 157 -0.57 19.57 -15.55
C PRO A 157 0.57 18.59 -15.24
N ARG A 158 1.17 18.02 -16.28
CA ARG A 158 2.24 17.01 -16.15
C ARG A 158 3.49 17.59 -15.49
N GLU A 159 3.68 18.90 -15.56
CA GLU A 159 4.73 19.65 -14.88
C GLU A 159 4.67 19.48 -13.35
N LEU A 160 3.51 19.11 -12.80
CA LEU A 160 3.32 18.82 -11.37
C LEU A 160 3.49 17.33 -11.02
N SER A 161 3.99 16.50 -11.94
CA SER A 161 4.13 15.05 -11.71
C SER A 161 5.10 14.72 -10.57
N GLU A 162 6.26 15.41 -10.49
CA GLU A 162 7.24 15.21 -9.41
C GLU A 162 6.66 15.56 -8.03
N TRP A 163 5.89 16.65 -7.96
CA TRP A 163 5.18 17.05 -6.76
C TRP A 163 4.16 15.99 -6.35
N ALA A 164 3.33 15.52 -7.30
CA ALA A 164 2.35 14.47 -7.03
C ALA A 164 3.02 13.15 -6.62
N MET A 165 4.11 12.75 -7.29
CA MET A 165 4.85 11.53 -6.99
C MET A 165 5.48 11.59 -5.58
N THR A 166 6.03 12.74 -5.18
CA THR A 166 6.54 12.95 -3.83
C THR A 166 5.44 12.74 -2.79
N LEU A 167 4.26 13.32 -3.01
CA LEU A 167 3.13 13.21 -2.09
C LEU A 167 2.53 11.80 -2.03
N VAL A 168 2.45 11.11 -3.15
CA VAL A 168 2.07 9.69 -3.20
C VAL A 168 3.10 8.84 -2.44
N GLY A 169 4.39 9.14 -2.60
CA GLY A 169 5.46 8.49 -1.83
C GLY A 169 5.32 8.68 -0.32
N LEU A 170 5.06 9.92 0.12
CA LEU A 170 4.79 10.24 1.52
C LEU A 170 3.55 9.50 2.05
N ALA A 171 2.45 9.51 1.31
CA ALA A 171 1.24 8.78 1.67
C ALA A 171 1.49 7.26 1.80
N ASN A 172 2.30 6.69 0.90
CA ASN A 172 2.70 5.29 0.96
C ASN A 172 3.61 4.97 2.16
N MET A 173 4.35 5.97 2.67
CA MET A 173 5.13 5.86 3.91
C MET A 173 4.25 6.06 5.17
N GLY A 174 2.94 6.27 5.02
CA GLY A 174 2.00 6.45 6.11
C GLY A 174 1.78 7.91 6.53
N GLU A 175 2.40 8.87 5.82
CA GLU A 175 2.23 10.30 6.11
C GLU A 175 0.87 10.81 5.62
N ASN A 176 0.14 11.49 6.52
CA ASN A 176 -1.20 11.99 6.23
C ASN A 176 -1.17 13.49 5.89
N VAL A 177 -0.75 13.81 4.66
CA VAL A 177 -0.65 15.20 4.19
C VAL A 177 -2.01 15.81 3.80
N PHE A 178 -2.99 14.99 3.41
CA PHE A 178 -4.31 15.42 2.97
C PHE A 178 -5.43 14.87 3.84
N PRO A 179 -6.52 15.62 4.09
CA PRO A 179 -6.93 16.84 3.36
C PRO A 179 -6.18 18.11 3.78
N SER A 180 -5.86 18.98 2.82
CA SER A 180 -5.13 20.24 3.04
C SER A 180 -5.52 21.32 2.02
N LYS A 181 -5.27 22.59 2.35
CA LYS A 181 -5.35 23.67 1.37
C LYS A 181 -4.08 23.67 0.52
N VAL A 182 -4.23 23.73 -0.79
CA VAL A 182 -3.09 23.78 -1.72
C VAL A 182 -3.25 24.98 -2.64
N VAL A 183 -2.18 25.75 -2.75
CA VAL A 183 -2.05 26.82 -3.74
C VAL A 183 -1.49 26.22 -5.01
N PHE A 184 -2.26 26.26 -6.08
CA PHE A 184 -1.80 26.00 -7.44
C PHE A 184 -1.51 27.33 -8.13
N SER A 185 -0.37 27.42 -8.79
CA SER A 185 0.11 28.63 -9.42
C SER A 185 0.42 28.37 -10.88
N ARG A 186 0.02 29.28 -11.76
CA ARG A 186 0.45 29.31 -13.15
C ARG A 186 1.14 30.64 -13.43
N THR A 187 2.40 30.56 -13.82
CA THR A 187 3.23 31.71 -14.20
C THR A 187 3.89 31.46 -15.56
N ASN A 188 4.60 32.46 -16.09
CA ASN A 188 5.41 32.28 -17.30
C ASN A 188 6.49 31.18 -17.14
N ALA A 189 6.89 30.86 -15.90
CA ALA A 189 7.85 29.81 -15.60
C ALA A 189 7.22 28.40 -15.54
N GLY A 190 5.89 28.28 -15.63
CA GLY A 190 5.18 27.00 -15.59
C GLY A 190 4.19 26.89 -14.42
N TYR A 191 3.92 25.64 -14.02
CA TYR A 191 2.98 25.31 -12.97
C TYR A 191 3.69 24.97 -11.66
N PHE A 192 3.15 25.44 -10.54
CA PHE A 192 3.66 25.17 -9.21
C PHE A 192 2.51 24.78 -8.26
N ALA A 193 2.82 24.01 -7.23
CA ALA A 193 1.87 23.63 -6.20
C ALA A 193 2.53 23.65 -4.81
N ASN A 194 1.87 24.29 -3.85
CA ASN A 194 2.35 24.41 -2.46
C ASN A 194 1.23 24.09 -1.48
N ILE A 195 1.51 23.22 -0.52
CA ILE A 195 0.60 22.92 0.59
C ILE A 195 0.73 24.02 1.64
N LEU A 196 -0.41 24.52 2.14
CA LEU A 196 -0.51 25.56 3.17
C LEU A 196 -0.60 24.97 4.58
#